data_AF-A0A175RS70-F1
#
_entry.id   AF-A0A175RS70-F1
#
_cell.length_a   1.000
_cell.length_b   1.000
_cell.length_c   1.000
_cell.angle_alpha   90.00
_cell.angle_beta   90.00
_cell.angle_gamma   90.00
#
_symmetry.space_group_name_H-M   'P 1'
#
loop_
_entity.id
_entity.type
_entity.pdbx_description
1 polymer ?
#
loop_
_entity_poly.entity_id
_entity_poly.type
_entity_poly.pdbx_seq_one_letter_code
_entity_poly.pdbx_strand_id
1 'polypeptide(L)'
;MEWLLAIGSAVVGFLVGRTMSKGGEAQMRAAFEKTERDRIEAEVRYLYEIRRGLAQALLAEDSQALLDAHATVADFQRLVRDGPKERIEAERTALALKYPRFEEFDLFGLRHFVPTDPQQYERREIVERYVDVGKFGTILEGDRYMAAAWKEEHLARDRQVLERAIERAFDHNTISARRRR
;
A
#
# COMPACT_ATOMS: atom_id res chain seq x y z
N MET A 1 -18.62 -50.62 -40.59
CA MET A 1 -18.25 -50.71 -39.16
C MET A 1 -17.28 -49.59 -38.73
N GLU A 2 -17.04 -48.54 -39.54
CA GLU A 2 -16.05 -47.48 -39.23
C GLU A 2 -16.63 -46.19 -38.63
N TRP A 3 -17.95 -45.97 -38.74
CA TRP A 3 -18.59 -44.73 -38.28
C TRP A 3 -18.82 -44.66 -36.75
N LEU A 4 -18.86 -45.81 -36.05
CA LEU A 4 -19.05 -45.86 -34.60
C LEU A 4 -17.79 -45.47 -33.82
N LEU A 5 -16.61 -45.71 -34.37
CA LEU A 5 -15.33 -45.30 -33.76
C LEU A 5 -15.09 -43.79 -33.89
N ALA A 6 -15.51 -43.18 -35.01
CA ALA A 6 -15.36 -41.75 -35.26
C ALA A 6 -16.24 -40.88 -34.33
N ILE A 7 -17.44 -41.36 -33.98
CA ILE A 7 -18.35 -40.66 -33.05
C ILE A 7 -17.81 -40.75 -31.61
N GLY A 8 -17.25 -41.89 -31.21
CA GLY A 8 -16.64 -42.07 -29.88
C GLY A 8 -15.44 -41.14 -29.65
N SER A 9 -14.55 -40.99 -30.64
CA SER A 9 -13.39 -40.09 -30.54
C SER A 9 -13.77 -38.61 -30.51
N ALA A 10 -14.82 -38.21 -31.22
CA ALA A 10 -15.28 -36.81 -31.25
C ALA A 10 -15.91 -36.38 -29.92
N VAL A 11 -16.70 -37.26 -29.27
CA VAL A 11 -17.33 -36.99 -27.98
C VAL A 11 -16.28 -36.95 -26.85
N VAL A 12 -15.30 -37.86 -26.86
CA VAL A 12 -14.19 -37.84 -25.90
C VAL A 12 -13.31 -36.60 -26.11
N GLY A 13 -12.99 -36.23 -27.36
CA GLY A 13 -12.24 -35.00 -27.66
C GLY A 13 -12.97 -33.73 -27.23
N PHE A 14 -14.29 -33.66 -27.41
CA PHE A 14 -15.11 -32.53 -26.98
C PHE A 14 -15.23 -32.45 -25.44
N LEU A 15 -15.40 -33.58 -24.76
CA LEU A 15 -15.49 -33.62 -23.29
C LEU A 15 -14.14 -33.36 -22.60
N VAL A 16 -13.03 -33.86 -23.14
CA VAL A 16 -11.68 -33.59 -22.65
C VAL A 16 -11.28 -32.14 -22.93
N GLY A 17 -11.58 -31.61 -24.14
CA GLY A 17 -11.35 -30.21 -24.47
C GLY A 17 -12.16 -29.24 -23.59
N ARG A 18 -13.42 -29.57 -23.26
CA ARG A 18 -14.31 -28.74 -22.43
C ARG A 18 -14.02 -28.82 -20.92
N THR A 19 -13.43 -29.93 -20.45
CA THR A 19 -12.98 -30.07 -19.04
C THR A 19 -11.59 -29.48 -18.82
N MET A 20 -10.66 -29.63 -19.78
CA MET A 20 -9.36 -28.95 -19.74
C MET A 20 -9.48 -27.42 -19.93
N SER A 21 -10.41 -26.92 -20.75
CA SER A 21 -10.59 -25.47 -20.88
C SER A 21 -11.12 -24.85 -19.58
N LYS A 22 -12.09 -25.48 -18.92
CA LYS A 22 -12.65 -24.99 -17.65
C LYS A 22 -11.70 -25.16 -16.46
N GLY A 23 -10.96 -26.27 -16.39
CA GLY A 23 -9.95 -26.50 -15.35
C GLY A 23 -8.72 -25.61 -15.52
N GLY A 24 -8.25 -25.43 -16.75
CA GLY A 24 -7.14 -24.54 -17.09
C GLY A 24 -7.47 -23.06 -16.89
N GLU A 25 -8.66 -22.60 -17.25
CA GLU A 25 -9.11 -21.22 -16.99
C GLU A 25 -9.23 -20.93 -15.50
N ALA A 26 -9.80 -21.86 -14.71
CA ALA A 26 -9.90 -21.69 -13.26
C ALA A 26 -8.52 -21.68 -12.59
N GLN A 27 -7.59 -22.53 -13.04
CA GLN A 27 -6.23 -22.59 -12.52
C GLN A 27 -5.40 -21.37 -12.93
N MET A 28 -5.56 -20.86 -14.16
CA MET A 28 -4.93 -19.61 -14.60
C MET A 28 -5.50 -18.38 -13.89
N ARG A 29 -6.82 -18.32 -13.66
CA ARG A 29 -7.44 -17.25 -12.85
C ARG A 29 -6.92 -17.28 -11.42
N ALA A 30 -6.86 -18.45 -10.79
CA ALA A 30 -6.33 -18.59 -9.44
C ALA A 30 -4.84 -18.21 -9.35
N ALA A 31 -4.05 -18.57 -10.37
CA ALA A 31 -2.65 -18.16 -10.47
C ALA A 31 -2.52 -16.64 -10.65
N PHE A 32 -3.34 -16.03 -11.52
CA PHE A 32 -3.36 -14.59 -11.74
C PHE A 32 -3.78 -13.82 -10.47
N GLU A 33 -4.86 -14.25 -9.82
CA GLU A 33 -5.34 -13.69 -8.54
C GLU A 33 -4.29 -13.84 -7.43
N LYS A 34 -3.49 -14.91 -7.46
CA LYS A 34 -2.37 -15.08 -6.52
C LYS A 34 -1.24 -14.11 -6.86
N THR A 35 -0.82 -14.02 -8.11
CA THR A 35 0.25 -13.10 -8.53
C THR A 35 -0.12 -11.65 -8.27
N GLU A 36 -1.36 -11.25 -8.54
CA GLU A 36 -1.82 -9.88 -8.28
C GLU A 36 -1.88 -9.58 -6.77
N ARG A 37 -2.28 -10.57 -5.95
CA ARG A 37 -2.17 -10.47 -4.49
C ARG A 37 -0.74 -10.26 -4.03
N ASP A 38 0.18 -11.12 -4.49
CA ASP A 38 1.58 -11.08 -4.12
C ASP A 38 2.23 -9.75 -4.56
N ARG A 39 1.83 -9.22 -5.74
CA ARG A 39 2.23 -7.91 -6.24
C ARG A 39 1.75 -6.79 -5.32
N ILE A 40 0.45 -6.69 -5.09
CA ILE A 40 -0.13 -5.63 -4.24
C ILE A 40 0.48 -5.71 -2.83
N GLU A 41 0.71 -6.91 -2.30
CA GLU A 41 1.36 -7.09 -1.01
C GLU A 41 2.80 -6.56 -1.01
N ALA A 42 3.59 -6.82 -2.06
CA ALA A 42 4.93 -6.26 -2.21
C ALA A 42 4.91 -4.73 -2.33
N GLU A 43 3.94 -4.16 -3.05
CA GLU A 43 3.79 -2.72 -3.20
C GLU A 43 3.44 -2.03 -1.89
N VAL A 44 2.46 -2.57 -1.16
CA VAL A 44 2.09 -2.07 0.16
C VAL A 44 3.28 -2.15 1.11
N ARG A 45 3.99 -3.29 1.16
CA ARG A 45 5.22 -3.46 1.94
C ARG A 45 6.23 -2.36 1.71
N TYR A 46 6.46 -2.08 0.44
CA TYR A 46 7.40 -1.07 0.04
C TYR A 46 6.99 0.35 0.46
N LEU A 47 5.71 0.70 0.30
CA LEU A 47 5.17 1.98 0.75
C LEU A 47 5.29 2.15 2.27
N TYR A 48 5.07 1.10 3.05
CA TYR A 48 5.23 1.15 4.50
C TYR A 48 6.68 1.40 4.92
N GLU A 49 7.65 0.76 4.27
CA GLU A 49 9.06 0.98 4.54
C GLU A 49 9.49 2.44 4.26
N ILE A 50 9.01 2.99 3.14
CA ILE A 50 9.20 4.40 2.80
C ILE A 50 8.58 5.31 3.87
N ARG A 51 7.33 5.05 4.23
CA ARG A 51 6.60 5.84 5.22
C ARG A 51 7.30 5.83 6.57
N ARG A 52 7.89 4.69 6.95
CA ARG A 52 8.71 4.56 8.17
C ARG A 52 9.98 5.40 8.12
N GLY A 53 10.70 5.38 6.98
CA GLY A 53 11.87 6.24 6.80
C GLY A 53 11.54 7.73 6.92
N LEU A 54 10.43 8.16 6.31
CA LEU A 54 9.92 9.53 6.42
C LEU A 54 9.48 9.85 7.86
N ALA A 55 8.85 8.90 8.56
CA ALA A 55 8.47 9.07 9.96
C ALA A 55 9.68 9.27 10.87
N GLN A 56 10.76 8.51 10.65
CA GLN A 56 12.00 8.66 11.42
C GLN A 56 12.66 10.02 11.17
N ALA A 57 12.67 10.49 9.92
CA ALA A 57 13.17 11.82 9.57
C ALA A 57 12.36 12.92 10.27
N LEU A 58 11.03 12.87 10.19
CA LEU A 58 10.16 13.82 10.90
C LEU A 58 10.31 13.72 12.41
N LEU A 59 10.41 12.53 13.00
CA LEU A 59 10.61 12.36 14.43
C LEU A 59 11.91 13.02 14.91
N ALA A 60 12.97 12.98 14.11
CA ALA A 60 14.26 13.59 14.42
C ALA A 60 14.20 15.13 14.38
N GLU A 61 13.43 15.71 13.46
CA GLU A 61 13.36 17.16 13.26
C GLU A 61 12.21 17.85 14.01
N ASP A 62 11.01 17.28 13.94
CA ASP A 62 9.75 17.88 14.40
C ASP A 62 8.69 16.78 14.66
N SER A 63 8.62 16.36 15.91
CA SER A 63 7.66 15.33 16.33
C SER A 63 6.20 15.79 16.18
N GLN A 64 5.91 17.10 16.24
CA GLN A 64 4.54 17.59 16.06
C GLN A 64 4.11 17.47 14.60
N ALA A 65 4.98 17.83 13.66
CA ALA A 65 4.72 17.66 12.23
C ALA A 65 4.43 16.19 11.88
N LEU A 66 5.12 15.24 12.51
CA LEU A 66 4.82 13.81 12.36
C LEU A 66 3.41 13.46 12.86
N LEU A 67 3.01 13.95 14.04
CA LEU A 67 1.69 13.67 14.60
C LEU A 67 0.56 14.24 13.72
N ASP A 68 0.72 15.47 13.24
CA ASP A 68 -0.27 16.13 12.38
C ASP A 68 -0.39 15.42 11.03
N ALA A 69 0.75 15.02 10.44
CA ALA A 69 0.78 14.25 9.20
C ALA A 69 0.14 12.86 9.40
N HIS A 70 0.38 12.21 10.55
CA HIS A 70 -0.23 10.94 10.89
C HIS A 70 -1.75 11.06 11.03
N ALA A 71 -2.24 12.10 11.72
CA ALA A 71 -3.68 12.37 11.84
C ALA A 71 -4.33 12.55 10.47
N THR A 72 -3.66 13.26 9.54
CA THR A 72 -4.14 13.44 8.17
C THR A 72 -4.33 12.10 7.44
N VAL A 73 -3.39 11.16 7.59
CA VAL A 73 -3.54 9.82 7.00
C VAL A 73 -4.64 9.02 7.69
N ALA A 74 -4.77 9.10 9.01
CA ALA A 74 -5.84 8.43 9.74
C ALA A 74 -7.23 8.92 9.33
N ASP A 75 -7.38 10.22 9.07
CA ASP A 75 -8.61 10.81 8.53
C ASP A 75 -8.95 10.26 7.15
N PHE A 76 -7.93 10.09 6.31
CA PHE A 76 -8.10 9.46 5.01
C PHE A 76 -8.44 7.96 5.10
N GLN A 77 -7.89 7.22 6.08
CA GLN A 77 -8.29 5.83 6.35
C GLN A 77 -9.77 5.73 6.72
N ARG A 78 -10.29 6.67 7.52
CA ARG A 78 -11.72 6.76 7.81
C ARG A 78 -12.53 7.05 6.55
N LEU A 79 -12.04 7.94 5.68
CA LEU A 79 -12.67 8.23 4.40
C LEU A 79 -12.73 7.00 3.47
N VAL A 80 -11.66 6.22 3.36
CA VAL A 80 -11.66 5.02 2.51
C VAL A 80 -12.61 3.95 3.04
N ARG A 81 -12.77 3.86 4.36
CA ARG A 81 -13.67 2.88 5.00
C ARG A 81 -15.14 3.26 4.85
N ASP A 82 -15.48 4.53 5.10
CA ASP A 82 -16.87 4.97 5.31
C ASP A 82 -17.37 5.98 4.25
N GLY A 83 -16.50 6.42 3.35
CA GLY A 83 -16.75 7.53 2.42
C GLY A 83 -17.28 7.13 1.04
N PRO A 84 -17.68 8.15 0.24
CA PRO A 84 -18.15 7.94 -1.13
C PRO A 84 -17.01 7.50 -2.06
N LYS A 85 -17.30 6.53 -2.94
CA LYS A 85 -16.31 5.93 -3.86
C LYS A 85 -15.70 6.95 -4.81
N GLU A 86 -16.51 7.90 -5.28
CA GLU A 86 -16.11 8.94 -6.22
C GLU A 86 -14.99 9.82 -5.64
N ARG A 87 -15.03 10.05 -4.32
CA ARG A 87 -14.00 10.82 -3.62
C ARG A 87 -12.69 10.03 -3.50
N ILE A 88 -12.77 8.72 -3.31
CA ILE A 88 -11.60 7.84 -3.26
C ILE A 88 -10.96 7.75 -4.65
N GLU A 89 -11.77 7.65 -5.71
CA GLU A 89 -11.30 7.64 -7.10
C GLU A 89 -10.65 8.97 -7.51
N ALA A 90 -11.22 10.10 -7.09
CA ALA A 90 -10.62 11.42 -7.32
C ALA A 90 -9.24 11.54 -6.65
N GLU A 91 -9.10 11.08 -5.40
CA GLU A 91 -7.82 11.06 -4.68
C GLU A 91 -6.82 10.10 -5.33
N ARG A 92 -7.25 8.90 -5.75
CA ARG A 92 -6.42 7.97 -6.53
C ARG A 92 -5.90 8.62 -7.81
N THR A 93 -6.77 9.31 -8.54
CA THR A 93 -6.43 10.00 -9.79
C THR A 93 -5.45 11.14 -9.55
N ALA A 94 -5.69 11.97 -8.53
CA ALA A 94 -4.79 13.06 -8.17
C ALA A 94 -3.39 12.55 -7.80
N LEU A 95 -3.32 11.47 -7.03
CA LEU A 95 -2.07 10.80 -6.67
C LEU A 95 -1.37 10.20 -7.89
N ALA A 96 -2.11 9.53 -8.78
CA ALA A 96 -1.55 9.00 -10.04
C ALA A 96 -1.01 10.11 -10.95
N LEU A 97 -1.70 11.26 -11.04
CA LEU A 97 -1.22 12.41 -11.83
C LEU A 97 0.01 13.08 -11.21
N LYS A 98 0.05 13.18 -9.88
CA LYS A 98 1.20 13.73 -9.15
C LYS A 98 2.43 12.84 -9.26
N TYR A 99 2.20 11.53 -9.34
CA TYR A 99 3.23 10.51 -9.47
C TYR A 99 2.96 9.67 -10.73
N PRO A 100 3.15 10.24 -11.94
CA PRO A 100 2.73 9.60 -13.21
C PRO A 100 3.48 8.32 -13.54
N ARG A 101 4.64 8.08 -12.91
CA ARG A 101 5.43 6.85 -13.03
C ARG A 101 4.95 5.74 -12.07
N PHE A 102 3.77 5.89 -11.49
CA PHE A 102 3.19 4.88 -10.61
C PHE A 102 2.66 3.66 -11.39
N GLU A 103 2.35 3.79 -12.68
CA GLU A 103 2.04 2.64 -13.54
C GLU A 103 3.30 1.83 -13.97
N GLU A 104 4.51 2.31 -13.64
CA GLU A 104 5.80 1.64 -13.84
C GLU A 104 6.34 1.02 -12.53
N PHE A 105 5.48 0.37 -11.75
CA PHE A 105 5.86 -0.47 -10.58
C PHE A 105 6.56 -1.79 -11.00
N ASP A 106 7.41 -1.71 -12.03
CA ASP A 106 7.94 -2.79 -12.85
C ASP A 106 8.56 -3.95 -12.04
N LEU A 107 8.00 -5.14 -12.31
CA LEU A 107 8.24 -6.43 -11.65
C LEU A 107 9.68 -6.98 -11.76
N PHE A 108 10.60 -6.31 -12.48
CA PHE A 108 11.90 -6.90 -12.84
C PHE A 108 13.17 -6.05 -12.63
N GLY A 109 13.11 -4.94 -11.90
CA GLY A 109 14.30 -4.56 -11.15
C GLY A 109 14.62 -3.09 -11.02
N LEU A 110 14.96 -2.76 -9.78
CA LEU A 110 16.00 -1.81 -9.39
C LEU A 110 15.68 -0.35 -9.74
N ARG A 111 14.92 0.36 -8.88
CA ARG A 111 15.39 1.56 -8.15
C ARG A 111 14.27 2.38 -7.47
N HIS A 112 14.41 2.47 -6.14
CA HIS A 112 14.24 3.61 -5.22
C HIS A 112 13.12 4.64 -5.46
N PHE A 113 12.04 4.49 -4.70
CA PHE A 113 11.23 5.57 -4.20
C PHE A 113 11.92 6.05 -2.93
N VAL A 114 11.97 7.38 -2.81
CA VAL A 114 12.88 8.16 -1.97
C VAL A 114 14.32 8.12 -2.51
N PRO A 115 14.95 9.27 -2.83
CA PRO A 115 16.39 9.38 -2.77
C PRO A 115 16.85 8.73 -1.47
N THR A 116 17.96 8.04 -1.52
CA THR A 116 18.58 7.26 -0.43
C THR A 116 18.77 8.01 0.90
N ASP A 117 18.41 9.30 0.98
CA ASP A 117 18.50 10.13 2.16
C ASP A 117 17.33 11.14 2.27
N PRO A 118 16.41 10.97 3.24
CA PRO A 118 15.36 11.94 3.56
C PRO A 118 15.90 13.35 3.90
N GLN A 119 17.18 13.48 4.29
CA GLN A 119 17.81 14.77 4.61
C GLN A 119 18.00 15.70 3.39
N GLN A 120 17.77 15.18 2.17
CA GLN A 120 17.82 15.99 0.94
C GLN A 120 16.55 16.82 0.70
N TYR A 121 15.52 16.64 1.54
CA TYR A 121 14.23 17.29 1.38
C TYR A 121 13.98 18.33 2.45
N GLU A 122 13.24 19.38 2.08
CA GLU A 122 12.69 20.26 3.09
C GLU A 122 11.61 19.53 3.89
N ARG A 123 11.49 19.83 5.19
CA ARG A 123 10.49 19.24 6.09
C ARG A 123 9.08 19.19 5.50
N ARG A 124 8.67 20.27 4.84
CA ARG A 124 7.34 20.36 4.19
C ARG A 124 7.15 19.26 3.16
N GLU A 125 8.18 18.98 2.37
CA GLU A 125 8.12 17.93 1.36
C GLU A 125 8.17 16.52 1.99
N ILE A 126 8.87 16.36 3.12
CA ILE A 126 8.86 15.10 3.89
C ILE A 126 7.45 14.82 4.44
N VAL A 127 6.78 15.84 4.99
CA VAL A 127 5.37 15.76 5.45
C VAL A 127 4.45 15.39 4.30
N GLU A 128 4.56 16.10 3.17
CA GLU A 128 3.74 15.85 1.99
C GLU A 128 3.89 14.41 1.47
N ARG A 129 5.13 13.94 1.35
CA ARG A 129 5.43 12.56 0.94
C ARG A 129 4.94 11.52 1.95
N TYR A 130 5.07 11.80 3.25
CA TYR A 130 4.57 10.91 4.29
C TYR A 130 3.05 10.72 4.16
N VAL A 131 2.32 11.81 3.90
CA VAL A 131 0.86 11.79 3.71
C VAL A 131 0.50 11.05 2.42
N ASP A 132 1.15 11.37 1.29
CA ASP A 132 0.85 10.75 0.00
C ASP A 132 1.07 9.25 0.00
N VAL A 133 2.21 8.79 0.55
CA VAL A 133 2.53 7.37 0.69
C VAL A 133 1.53 6.67 1.60
N GLY A 134 1.11 7.32 2.70
CA GLY A 134 0.07 6.81 3.59
C GLY A 134 -1.30 6.68 2.90
N LYS A 135 -1.68 7.65 2.06
CA LYS A 135 -2.91 7.61 1.27
C LYS A 135 -2.87 6.48 0.24
N PHE A 136 -1.78 6.35 -0.51
CA PHE A 136 -1.59 5.26 -1.47
C PHE A 136 -1.72 3.88 -0.81
N GLY A 137 -0.99 3.66 0.29
CA GLY A 137 -1.08 2.40 1.03
C GLY A 137 -2.50 2.12 1.49
N THR A 138 -3.20 3.14 2.00
CA THR A 138 -4.61 3.02 2.43
C THR A 138 -5.55 2.63 1.29
N ILE A 139 -5.38 3.20 0.10
CA ILE A 139 -6.19 2.85 -1.08
C ILE A 139 -5.94 1.40 -1.49
N LEU A 140 -4.68 0.98 -1.58
CA LEU A 140 -4.32 -0.40 -1.94
C LEU A 140 -4.80 -1.43 -0.91
N GLU A 141 -4.76 -1.09 0.38
CA GLU A 141 -5.35 -1.94 1.42
C GLU A 141 -6.87 -2.02 1.34
N GLY A 142 -7.53 -0.90 1.03
CA GLY A 142 -8.98 -0.81 0.84
C GLY A 142 -9.48 -1.71 -0.30
N ASP A 143 -8.64 -1.93 -1.30
CA ASP A 143 -8.90 -2.83 -2.44
C ASP A 143 -8.81 -4.33 -2.09
N ARG A 144 -8.60 -4.69 -0.80
CA ARG A 144 -8.81 -6.01 -0.17
C ARG A 144 -7.78 -7.12 -0.45
N TYR A 145 -6.49 -6.80 -0.58
CA TYR A 145 -5.46 -7.81 -0.87
C TYR A 145 -4.36 -7.98 0.19
N MET A 146 -4.70 -7.94 1.50
CA MET A 146 -3.69 -8.07 2.56
C MET A 146 -3.76 -9.35 3.40
N ALA A 147 -2.61 -9.97 3.62
CA ALA A 147 -2.42 -11.00 4.64
C ALA A 147 -2.46 -10.38 6.05
N ALA A 148 -3.38 -10.85 6.90
CA ALA A 148 -3.62 -10.30 8.23
C ALA A 148 -2.37 -10.26 9.14
N ALA A 149 -1.50 -11.28 9.05
CA ALA A 149 -0.28 -11.38 9.88
C ALA A 149 0.74 -10.26 9.60
N TRP A 150 0.81 -9.78 8.36
CA TRP A 150 1.77 -8.75 7.98
C TRP A 150 1.34 -7.35 8.45
N LYS A 151 0.02 -7.11 8.44
CA LYS A 151 -0.59 -5.88 8.95
C LYS A 151 -0.28 -5.65 10.43
N GLU A 152 -0.30 -6.71 11.25
CA GLU A 152 -0.04 -6.60 12.70
C GLU A 152 1.40 -6.18 13.03
N GLU A 153 2.40 -6.77 12.39
CA GLU A 153 3.81 -6.45 12.64
C GLU A 153 4.15 -4.99 12.26
N HIS A 154 3.64 -4.51 11.13
CA HIS A 154 3.88 -3.13 10.68
C HIS A 154 3.17 -2.11 11.54
N LEU A 155 1.92 -2.39 11.91
CA LEU A 155 1.19 -1.55 12.86
C LEU A 155 1.90 -1.45 14.22
N ALA A 156 2.58 -2.51 14.66
CA ALA A 156 3.37 -2.49 15.89
C ALA A 156 4.61 -1.58 15.76
N ARG A 157 5.33 -1.64 14.63
CA ARG A 157 6.51 -0.80 14.39
C ARG A 157 6.16 0.68 14.20
N ASP A 158 5.09 0.97 13.45
CA ASP A 158 4.59 2.34 13.29
C ASP A 158 4.16 2.92 14.63
N ARG A 159 3.51 2.12 15.47
CA ARG A 159 3.10 2.51 16.82
C ARG A 159 4.29 2.93 17.68
N GLN A 160 5.41 2.21 17.63
CA GLN A 160 6.61 2.60 18.39
C GLN A 160 7.16 3.97 17.97
N VAL A 161 7.13 4.29 16.68
CA VAL A 161 7.59 5.61 16.19
C VAL A 161 6.65 6.72 16.66
N LEU A 162 5.33 6.45 16.65
CA LEU A 162 4.31 7.40 17.11
C LEU A 162 4.34 7.60 18.63
N GLU A 163 4.54 6.54 19.42
CA GLU A 163 4.69 6.63 20.87
C GLU A 163 5.87 7.54 21.24
N ARG A 164 7.03 7.37 20.58
CA ARG A 164 8.18 8.26 20.76
C ARG A 164 7.90 9.71 20.34
N ALA A 165 7.09 9.90 19.29
CA ALA A 165 6.69 11.24 18.85
C ALA A 165 5.81 11.93 19.90
N ILE A 166 4.86 11.19 20.47
CA ILE A 166 3.99 11.65 21.56
C ILE A 166 4.84 12.05 22.76
N GLU A 167 5.75 11.18 23.21
CA GLU A 167 6.66 11.45 24.35
C GLU A 167 7.47 12.73 24.12
N ARG A 168 8.12 12.88 22.95
CA ARG A 168 8.90 14.08 22.61
C ARG A 168 8.06 15.36 22.58
N ALA A 169 6.84 15.29 22.05
CA ALA A 169 5.94 16.45 21.99
C ALA A 169 5.50 16.90 23.41
N PHE A 170 5.22 15.94 24.30
CA PHE A 170 4.91 16.24 25.70
C PHE A 170 6.10 16.85 26.45
N ASP A 171 7.31 16.33 26.26
CA ASP A 171 8.54 16.86 26.88
C ASP A 171 8.83 18.29 26.40
N HIS A 172 8.66 18.57 25.11
CA HIS A 172 8.86 19.91 24.56
C HIS A 172 7.86 20.93 25.12
N ASN A 173 6.60 20.54 25.26
CA ASN A 173 5.54 21.39 25.80
C ASN A 173 5.72 21.67 27.31
N THR A 174 6.19 20.69 28.08
CA THR A 174 6.46 20.88 29.51
C THR A 174 7.68 21.76 29.78
N ILE A 175 8.75 21.64 28.97
CA ILE A 175 9.94 22.51 29.07
C ILE A 175 9.61 23.95 28.70
N SER A 176 8.87 24.16 27.61
CA SER A 176 8.47 25.51 27.15
C SER A 176 7.51 26.20 28.14
N ALA A 177 6.61 25.46 28.79
CA ALA A 177 5.74 25.98 29.84
C ALA A 177 6.52 26.41 31.11
N ARG A 178 7.61 25.72 31.46
CA ARG A 178 8.48 26.09 32.59
C ARG A 178 9.35 27.31 32.31
N ARG A 179 9.76 27.56 31.06
CA ARG A 179 10.56 28.73 30.68
C ARG A 179 9.75 30.04 30.60
N ARG A 180 8.42 29.97 30.59
CA ARG A 180 7.52 31.14 30.53
C ARG A 180 6.97 31.56 31.90
N ARG A 181 7.38 30.90 32.99
CA ARG A 181 7.11 31.30 34.38
C ARG A 181 8.37 31.88 34.99
#